data_AF-A0AA43UBQ1-F1
#
_entry.id   AF-A0AA43UBQ1-F1
#
_cell.length_a   1.000
_cell.length_b   1.000
_cell.length_c   1.000
_cell.angle_alpha   90.00
_cell.angle_beta   90.00
_cell.angle_gamma   90.00
#
_symmetry.space_group_name_H-M   'P 1'
#
loop_
_entity.id
_entity.type
_entity.pdbx_description
1 polymer ?
#
loop_
_entity_poly.entity_id
_entity_poly.type
_entity_poly.pdbx_seq_one_letter_code
_entity_poly.pdbx_strand_id
1 'polypeptide(L)'
;MEKLKKKLRLKVLNPPDNDEGFTLIEALISLFVVSLSLFLMNSLLLNIQTVIPKIDHQKQAEWHVFLHQLPYEIEGYQLELADNRELLFTSDEGSKIYIYLRNGRVVKQVNYEGHQPLLMDVKSIQYQNYEENLINVNVEFLTGEQYAAVLPIEKREESSEKE
;
A
#
# COMPACT_ATOMS: atom_id res chain seq x y z
N MET A 1 43.48 62.21 62.11
CA MET A 1 44.72 61.42 61.97
C MET A 1 44.48 60.09 62.66
N GLU A 2 44.05 59.08 61.90
CA GLU A 2 45.02 58.08 61.39
C GLU A 2 45.82 57.53 62.57
N LYS A 3 45.57 56.31 63.02
CA LYS A 3 46.19 55.18 62.34
C LYS A 3 45.54 53.88 62.81
N LEU A 4 45.17 53.08 61.80
CA LEU A 4 45.31 51.61 61.80
C LEU A 4 44.50 50.87 62.89
N LYS A 5 43.16 50.81 62.83
CA LYS A 5 42.38 49.81 62.04
C LYS A 5 43.20 48.74 61.29
N LYS A 6 44.15 48.06 61.95
CA LYS A 6 44.95 47.00 61.31
C LYS A 6 44.72 45.64 61.97
N LYS A 7 44.05 44.79 61.19
CA LYS A 7 44.09 43.32 61.19
C LYS A 7 43.35 42.58 62.30
N LEU A 8 42.03 42.57 62.20
CA LEU A 8 41.31 41.29 62.26
C LEU A 8 40.54 41.15 60.94
N ARG A 9 41.26 40.73 59.89
CA ARG A 9 40.58 40.18 58.71
C ARG A 9 40.08 38.82 59.13
N LEU A 10 38.82 38.76 59.56
CA LEU A 10 38.08 37.51 59.57
C LEU A 10 38.14 37.00 58.13
N LYS A 11 38.93 35.94 57.91
CA LYS A 11 38.97 35.25 56.63
C LYS A 11 37.62 34.55 56.54
N VAL A 12 36.64 35.24 55.96
CA VAL A 12 35.40 34.60 55.53
C VAL A 12 35.84 33.49 54.59
N LEU A 13 35.71 32.24 55.05
CA LEU A 13 35.90 31.08 54.20
C LEU A 13 34.77 31.18 53.18
N ASN A 14 35.06 31.62 51.96
CA ASN A 14 34.15 31.35 50.85
C ASN A 14 34.06 29.82 50.77
N PRO A 15 32.86 29.22 50.89
CA PRO A 15 32.72 27.84 50.46
C PRO A 15 33.13 27.77 48.98
N PRO A 16 33.85 26.75 48.54
CA PRO A 16 34.06 26.58 47.10
C PRO A 16 32.68 26.42 46.46
N ASP A 17 32.33 27.30 45.54
CA ASP A 17 31.17 27.17 44.66
C ASP A 17 31.41 25.94 43.77
N ASN A 18 31.09 24.76 44.29
CA ASN A 18 31.24 23.51 43.58
C ASN A 18 29.88 23.11 42.99
N ASP A 19 29.45 23.85 41.98
CA ASP A 19 28.26 23.56 41.16
C ASP A 19 28.51 22.43 40.14
N GLU A 20 29.71 21.85 40.09
CA GLU A 20 30.12 20.88 39.08
C GLU A 20 29.38 19.53 39.18
N GLY A 21 28.86 19.19 40.36
CA GLY A 21 28.06 17.97 40.57
C GLY A 21 26.64 18.04 40.00
N PHE A 22 26.10 19.26 39.82
CA PHE A 22 24.75 19.46 39.30
C PHE A 22 24.67 19.16 37.79
N THR A 23 25.72 19.47 37.03
CA THR A 23 25.77 19.24 35.57
C THR A 23 25.69 17.76 35.19
N LEU A 24 26.33 16.87 35.96
CA LEU A 24 26.32 15.42 35.67
C LEU A 24 24.94 14.80 35.95
N ILE A 25 24.33 15.16 37.08
CA ILE A 25 23.00 14.66 37.46
C ILE A 25 21.94 15.19 36.49
N GLU A 26 22.04 16.46 36.07
CA GLU A 26 21.16 17.05 35.07
C GLU A 26 21.30 16.36 33.70
N ALA A 27 22.53 16.04 33.28
CA ALA A 27 22.77 15.28 32.05
C ALA A 27 22.21 13.86 32.12
N LEU A 28 22.31 13.18 33.27
CA LEU A 28 21.74 11.84 33.48
C LEU A 28 20.21 11.86 33.44
N ILE A 29 19.56 12.86 34.06
CA ILE A 29 18.11 13.01 34.01
C ILE A 29 17.66 13.32 32.58
N SER A 30 18.36 14.22 31.88
CA SER A 30 18.08 14.55 30.49
C SER A 30 18.21 13.33 29.59
N LEU A 31 19.27 12.53 29.76
CA LEU A 31 19.47 11.29 29.03
C LEU A 31 18.38 10.27 29.33
N PHE A 32 17.95 10.16 30.59
CA PHE A 32 16.86 9.27 31.00
C PHE A 32 15.53 9.67 30.33
N VAL A 33 15.19 10.96 30.34
CA VAL A 33 13.97 11.48 29.69
C VAL A 33 14.00 11.25 28.18
N VAL A 34 15.14 11.50 27.52
CA VAL A 34 15.31 11.25 26.08
C VAL A 34 15.18 9.75 25.79
N SER A 35 15.81 8.90 26.60
CA SER A 35 15.75 7.44 26.43
C SER A 35 14.33 6.91 26.62
N LEU A 36 13.60 7.42 27.62
CA LEU A 36 12.20 7.07 27.85
C LEU A 36 11.31 7.53 26.67
N SER A 37 11.55 8.73 26.16
CA SER A 37 10.82 9.25 25.00
C SER A 37 11.04 8.40 23.75
N LEU A 38 12.29 8.01 23.49
CA LEU A 38 12.64 7.13 22.38
C LEU A 38 12.06 5.73 22.55
N PHE A 39 12.05 5.20 23.78
CA PHE A 39 11.46 3.90 24.09
C PHE A 39 9.95 3.88 23.83
N LEU A 40 9.22 4.91 24.28
CA LEU A 40 7.79 5.06 24.02
C LEU A 40 7.51 5.23 22.53
N MET A 41 8.28 6.04 21.82
CA MET A 41 8.16 6.20 20.37
C MET A 41 8.36 4.87 19.63
N ASN A 42 9.36 4.09 20.01
CA ASN A 42 9.62 2.78 19.41
C ASN A 42 8.47 1.79 19.70
N SER A 43 7.95 1.78 20.93
CA SER A 43 6.79 0.95 21.29
C SER A 43 5.55 1.28 20.45
N LEU A 44 5.29 2.57 20.19
CA LEU A 44 4.20 3.00 19.32
C LEU A 44 4.42 2.55 17.87
N LEU A 45 5.63 2.69 17.33
CA LEU A 45 5.99 2.27 15.98
C LEU A 45 5.83 0.75 15.77
N LEU A 46 6.20 -0.07 16.76
CA LEU A 46 6.04 -1.51 16.69
C LEU A 46 4.56 -1.94 16.74
N ASN A 47 3.72 -1.24 17.49
CA ASN A 47 2.28 -1.51 17.55
C ASN A 47 1.55 -1.14 16.25
N ILE A 48 2.00 -0.11 15.52
CA ILE A 48 1.45 0.21 14.20
C ILE A 48 1.60 -0.98 13.24
N GLN A 49 2.66 -1.78 13.38
CA GLN A 49 2.91 -2.91 12.49
C GLN A 49 2.11 -4.17 12.83
N THR A 50 1.62 -4.31 14.06
CA THR A 50 0.93 -5.51 14.56
C THR A 50 -0.60 -5.40 14.55
N VAL A 51 -1.16 -4.20 14.37
CA VAL A 51 -2.62 -3.95 14.42
C VAL A 51 -3.30 -3.99 13.05
N ILE A 52 -2.54 -4.04 11.95
CA ILE A 52 -3.12 -3.93 10.61
C ILE A 52 -3.31 -5.34 10.03
N PRO A 53 -4.53 -5.71 9.55
CA PRO A 53 -4.70 -6.81 8.61
C PRO A 53 -4.02 -6.43 7.29
N LYS A 54 -2.69 -6.48 7.26
CA LYS A 54 -1.86 -5.99 6.15
C LYS A 54 -2.17 -6.73 4.86
N ILE A 55 -2.59 -7.98 4.97
CA ILE A 55 -2.94 -8.82 3.82
C ILE A 55 -4.25 -8.33 3.19
N ASP A 56 -5.30 -8.09 3.98
CA ASP A 56 -6.61 -7.68 3.49
C ASP A 56 -6.57 -6.31 2.84
N HIS A 57 -5.95 -5.32 3.49
CA HIS A 57 -5.77 -4.01 2.89
C HIS A 57 -4.90 -4.04 1.63
N GLN A 58 -3.90 -4.92 1.56
CA GLN A 58 -3.09 -5.06 0.37
C GLN A 58 -3.89 -5.68 -0.79
N LYS A 59 -4.66 -6.75 -0.55
CA LYS A 59 -5.47 -7.38 -1.60
C LYS A 59 -6.62 -6.50 -2.05
N GLN A 60 -7.23 -5.76 -1.14
CA GLN A 60 -8.20 -4.73 -1.49
C GLN A 60 -7.58 -3.64 -2.39
N ALA A 61 -6.38 -3.16 -2.06
CA ALA A 61 -5.67 -2.18 -2.88
C ALA A 61 -5.29 -2.73 -4.26
N GLU A 62 -4.75 -3.96 -4.32
CA GLU A 62 -4.46 -4.65 -5.59
C GLU A 62 -5.72 -4.78 -6.46
N TRP A 63 -6.85 -5.16 -5.86
CA TRP A 63 -8.15 -5.23 -6.53
C TRP A 63 -8.60 -3.87 -7.09
N HIS A 64 -8.50 -2.79 -6.31
CA HIS A 64 -8.87 -1.46 -6.80
C HIS A 64 -7.96 -0.96 -7.92
N VAL A 65 -6.66 -1.23 -7.85
CA VAL A 65 -5.72 -0.90 -8.93
C VAL A 65 -6.10 -1.64 -10.22
N PHE A 66 -6.42 -2.94 -10.12
CA PHE A 66 -6.89 -3.71 -11.25
C PHE A 66 -8.16 -3.11 -11.89
N LEU A 67 -9.18 -2.79 -11.08
CA LEU A 67 -10.42 -2.19 -11.57
C LEU A 67 -10.19 -0.84 -12.25
N HIS A 68 -9.24 -0.05 -11.74
CA HIS A 68 -8.92 1.23 -12.32
C HIS A 68 -8.12 1.09 -13.62
N GLN A 69 -7.19 0.13 -13.71
CA GLN A 69 -6.30 -0.04 -14.86
C GLN A 69 -6.97 -0.75 -16.03
N LEU A 70 -7.81 -1.76 -15.74
CA LEU A 70 -8.39 -2.62 -16.78
C LEU A 70 -9.11 -1.85 -17.91
N PRO A 71 -9.94 -0.82 -17.63
CA PRO A 71 -10.63 -0.07 -18.69
C PRO A 71 -9.66 0.63 -19.66
N TYR A 72 -8.55 1.18 -19.17
CA TYR A 72 -7.53 1.81 -20.02
C TYR A 72 -6.75 0.78 -20.84
N GLU A 73 -6.57 -0.43 -20.31
CA GLU A 73 -5.85 -1.49 -21.01
C GLU A 73 -6.63 -2.09 -22.18
N ILE A 74 -7.95 -1.95 -22.17
CA ILE A 74 -8.86 -2.43 -23.22
C ILE A 74 -9.47 -1.28 -24.03
N GLU A 75 -9.04 -0.05 -23.80
CA GLU A 75 -9.52 1.12 -24.55
C GLU A 75 -9.21 0.96 -26.05
N GLY A 76 -10.22 1.11 -26.90
CA GLY A 76 -10.10 0.85 -28.35
C GLY A 76 -10.12 -0.62 -28.75
N TYR A 77 -10.48 -1.53 -27.83
CA TYR A 77 -10.74 -2.93 -28.11
C TYR A 77 -12.19 -3.28 -27.76
N GLN A 78 -12.79 -4.12 -28.60
CA GLN A 78 -14.14 -4.61 -28.40
C GLN A 78 -14.12 -6.03 -27.85
N LEU A 79 -14.99 -6.32 -26.89
CA LEU A 79 -15.13 -7.68 -26.37
C LEU A 79 -15.63 -8.63 -27.48
N GLU A 80 -14.87 -9.68 -27.75
CA GLU A 80 -15.18 -10.75 -28.69
C GLU A 80 -15.68 -12.01 -27.95
N LEU A 81 -15.07 -12.34 -26.81
CA LEU A 81 -15.48 -13.49 -26.00
C LEU A 81 -15.28 -13.20 -24.51
N ALA A 82 -16.28 -13.56 -23.71
CA ALA A 82 -16.18 -13.62 -22.26
C ALA A 82 -16.62 -15.02 -21.79
N ASP A 83 -15.64 -15.83 -21.39
CA ASP A 83 -15.87 -17.11 -20.71
C ASP A 83 -15.52 -16.97 -19.23
N ASN A 84 -15.94 -17.91 -18.41
CA ASN A 84 -15.77 -17.88 -16.97
C ASN A 84 -14.33 -17.56 -16.54
N ARG A 85 -13.29 -17.94 -17.27
CA ARG A 85 -11.89 -17.72 -16.85
C ARG A 85 -11.06 -16.84 -17.78
N GLU A 86 -11.64 -16.41 -18.89
CA GLU A 86 -10.91 -15.71 -19.94
C GLU A 86 -11.76 -14.64 -20.62
N LEU A 87 -11.10 -13.54 -20.97
CA LEU A 87 -11.63 -12.48 -21.80
C LEU A 87 -10.76 -12.34 -23.04
N LEU A 88 -11.42 -12.20 -24.18
CA LEU A 88 -10.82 -11.89 -25.46
C LEU A 88 -11.39 -10.57 -25.97
N PHE A 89 -10.49 -9.63 -26.23
CA PHE A 89 -10.83 -8.37 -26.87
C PHE A 89 -10.07 -8.24 -28.19
N THR A 90 -10.67 -7.55 -29.16
CA THR A 90 -10.06 -7.33 -30.47
C THR A 90 -10.28 -5.88 -30.90
N SER A 91 -9.22 -5.23 -31.37
CA SER A 91 -9.26 -3.87 -31.91
C SER A 91 -9.68 -3.88 -33.39
N ASP A 92 -10.10 -2.73 -33.90
CA ASP A 92 -10.44 -2.53 -35.32
C ASP A 92 -9.26 -2.83 -36.26
N GLU A 93 -8.03 -2.64 -35.79
CA GLU A 93 -6.80 -2.96 -36.53
C GLU A 93 -6.46 -4.47 -36.51
N GLY A 94 -7.26 -5.30 -35.82
CA GLY A 94 -7.09 -6.75 -35.75
C GLY A 94 -6.16 -7.25 -34.63
N SER A 95 -5.62 -6.35 -33.80
CA SER A 95 -4.87 -6.73 -32.60
C SER A 95 -5.78 -7.36 -31.55
N LYS A 96 -5.31 -8.41 -30.87
CA LYS A 96 -6.08 -9.18 -29.88
C LYS A 96 -5.47 -9.10 -28.49
N ILE A 97 -6.30 -8.86 -27.48
CA ILE A 97 -5.93 -8.91 -26.06
C ILE A 97 -6.56 -10.13 -25.42
N TYR A 98 -5.74 -10.93 -24.73
CA TYR A 98 -6.16 -12.08 -23.95
C TYR A 98 -5.94 -11.79 -22.48
N ILE A 99 -6.99 -11.93 -21.65
CA ILE A 99 -6.91 -11.79 -20.20
C ILE A 99 -7.41 -13.07 -19.57
N TYR A 100 -6.54 -13.81 -18.89
CA TYR A 100 -6.88 -15.13 -18.37
C TYR A 100 -6.11 -15.47 -17.11
N LEU A 101 -6.63 -16.44 -16.34
CA LEU A 101 -5.97 -16.94 -15.14
C LEU A 101 -4.91 -17.99 -15.49
N ARG A 102 -3.66 -17.74 -15.10
CA ARG A 102 -2.53 -18.67 -15.26
C ARG A 102 -1.66 -18.68 -14.01
N ASN A 103 -1.40 -19.87 -13.46
CA ASN A 103 -0.49 -20.07 -12.32
C ASN A 103 -0.78 -19.12 -11.12
N GLY A 104 -2.07 -18.94 -10.80
CA GLY A 104 -2.51 -18.09 -9.71
C GLY A 104 -2.38 -16.58 -9.98
N ARG A 105 -2.28 -16.17 -11.25
CA ARG A 105 -2.19 -14.77 -11.66
C ARG A 105 -3.15 -14.50 -12.81
N VAL A 106 -3.82 -13.36 -12.79
CA VAL A 106 -4.55 -12.88 -13.97
C VAL A 106 -3.52 -12.19 -14.85
N VAL A 107 -3.38 -12.65 -16.08
CA VAL A 107 -2.35 -12.19 -17.02
C VAL A 107 -3.00 -11.63 -18.27
N LYS A 108 -2.51 -10.48 -18.71
CA LYS A 108 -2.80 -9.89 -20.03
C LYS A 108 -1.71 -10.27 -21.02
N GLN A 109 -2.11 -10.62 -22.24
CA GLN A 109 -1.24 -10.77 -23.39
C GLN A 109 -1.80 -10.00 -24.58
N VAL A 110 -0.92 -9.47 -25.42
CA VAL A 110 -1.31 -8.78 -26.66
C VAL A 110 -0.76 -9.61 -27.82
N ASN A 111 -1.62 -10.04 -28.74
CA ASN A 111 -1.26 -10.89 -29.87
C ASN A 111 -0.45 -12.14 -29.49
N TYR A 112 -0.80 -12.76 -28.35
CA TYR A 112 -0.08 -13.90 -27.73
C TYR A 112 1.35 -13.60 -27.26
N GLU A 113 1.80 -12.36 -27.37
CA GLU A 113 3.10 -11.90 -26.91
C GLU A 113 2.99 -11.08 -25.61
N GLY A 114 4.09 -11.08 -24.88
CA GLY A 114 4.16 -10.47 -23.56
C GLY A 114 3.38 -11.25 -22.49
N HIS A 115 3.72 -10.99 -21.23
CA HIS A 115 3.00 -11.49 -20.07
C HIS A 115 2.95 -10.38 -19.04
N GLN A 116 1.87 -9.59 -19.03
CA GLN A 116 1.66 -8.56 -18.03
C GLN A 116 0.75 -9.11 -16.93
N PRO A 117 1.25 -9.32 -15.70
CA PRO A 117 0.39 -9.66 -14.58
C PRO A 117 -0.48 -8.46 -14.22
N LEU A 118 -1.80 -8.69 -14.10
CA LEU A 118 -2.79 -7.71 -13.68
C LEU A 118 -3.24 -7.92 -12.23
N LEU A 119 -3.34 -9.18 -11.79
CA LEU A 119 -3.61 -9.55 -10.40
C LEU A 119 -2.75 -10.74 -9.98
N MET A 120 -2.37 -10.77 -8.70
CA MET A 120 -1.48 -11.75 -8.11
C MET A 120 -2.18 -12.53 -6.98
N ASP A 121 -1.72 -13.76 -6.76
CA ASP A 121 -2.26 -14.65 -5.73
C ASP A 121 -3.77 -14.89 -5.87
N VAL A 122 -4.24 -15.06 -7.10
CA VAL A 122 -5.64 -15.33 -7.42
C VAL A 122 -5.88 -16.83 -7.44
N LYS A 123 -6.85 -17.29 -6.66
CA LYS A 123 -7.31 -18.68 -6.64
C LYS A 123 -8.24 -18.97 -7.81
N SER A 124 -9.20 -18.09 -8.04
CA SER A 124 -10.12 -18.16 -9.17
C SER A 124 -10.64 -16.79 -9.56
N ILE A 125 -10.98 -16.64 -10.83
CA ILE A 125 -11.68 -15.47 -11.36
C ILE A 125 -12.86 -15.97 -12.19
N GLN A 126 -13.96 -15.22 -12.17
CA GLN A 126 -15.17 -15.46 -12.92
C GLN A 126 -15.59 -14.20 -13.65
N TYR A 127 -15.73 -14.31 -14.97
CA TYR A 127 -16.29 -13.26 -15.81
C TYR A 127 -17.69 -13.66 -16.28
N GLN A 128 -18.67 -12.79 -16.05
CA GLN A 128 -20.05 -13.04 -16.42
C GLN A 128 -20.62 -11.84 -17.17
N ASN A 129 -21.23 -12.07 -18.31
CA ASN A 129 -22.04 -11.06 -18.98
C ASN A 129 -23.20 -10.69 -18.06
N TYR A 130 -23.34 -9.40 -17.74
CA TYR A 130 -24.42 -8.91 -16.88
C TYR A 130 -25.52 -8.25 -17.72
N GLU A 131 -25.18 -7.20 -18.47
CA GLU A 131 -26.08 -6.44 -19.34
C GLU A 131 -25.37 -6.06 -20.66
N GLU A 132 -26.01 -5.25 -21.52
CA GLU A 132 -25.33 -4.64 -22.67
C GLU A 132 -24.14 -3.81 -22.18
N ASN A 133 -22.97 -4.07 -22.76
CA ASN A 133 -21.72 -3.38 -22.43
C ASN A 133 -21.29 -3.43 -20.94
N LEU A 134 -21.81 -4.36 -20.14
CA LEU A 134 -21.41 -4.56 -18.74
C LEU A 134 -20.95 -6.01 -18.48
N ILE A 135 -19.82 -6.13 -17.80
CA ILE A 135 -19.29 -7.42 -17.34
C ILE A 135 -19.12 -7.43 -15.83
N ASN A 136 -19.58 -8.50 -15.19
CA ASN A 136 -19.33 -8.76 -13.78
C ASN A 136 -18.04 -9.57 -13.64
N VAL A 137 -17.14 -9.09 -12.79
CA VAL A 137 -15.86 -9.71 -12.48
C VAL A 137 -15.86 -10.11 -11.01
N ASN A 138 -15.80 -11.41 -10.73
CA ASN A 138 -15.68 -11.94 -9.39
C ASN A 138 -14.31 -12.60 -9.21
N VAL A 139 -13.56 -12.22 -8.20
CA VAL A 139 -12.23 -12.78 -7.90
C VAL A 139 -12.22 -13.36 -6.50
N GLU A 140 -11.57 -14.52 -6.35
CA GLU A 140 -11.21 -15.13 -5.08
C GLU A 140 -9.69 -15.21 -5.00
N PHE A 141 -9.10 -14.61 -3.97
CA PHE A 141 -7.67 -14.66 -3.71
C PHE A 141 -7.27 -15.95 -2.96
N LEU A 142 -6.00 -16.34 -3.04
CA LEU A 142 -5.44 -17.50 -2.32
C LEU A 142 -5.57 -17.37 -0.79
N THR A 143 -5.67 -16.13 -0.30
CA THR A 143 -5.92 -15.77 1.10
C THR A 143 -7.36 -16.04 1.55
N GLY A 144 -8.29 -16.25 0.60
CA GLY A 144 -9.70 -16.49 0.84
C GLY A 144 -10.60 -15.25 0.70
N GLU A 145 -10.01 -14.07 0.50
CA GLU A 145 -10.75 -12.83 0.26
C GLU A 145 -11.44 -12.88 -1.11
N GLN A 146 -12.66 -12.36 -1.16
CA GLN A 146 -13.48 -12.34 -2.37
C GLN A 146 -13.93 -10.93 -2.67
N TYR A 147 -13.80 -10.54 -3.94
CA TYR A 147 -14.21 -9.23 -4.42
C TYR A 147 -15.00 -9.37 -5.72
N ALA A 148 -15.98 -8.48 -5.91
CA ALA A 148 -16.84 -8.43 -7.07
C ALA A 148 -16.98 -6.99 -7.56
N ALA A 149 -17.00 -6.79 -8.88
CA ALA A 149 -17.28 -5.49 -9.47
C ALA A 149 -17.88 -5.64 -10.87
N VAL A 150 -18.68 -4.66 -11.24
CA VAL A 150 -19.23 -4.53 -12.59
C VAL A 150 -18.44 -3.45 -13.33
N LEU A 151 -17.97 -3.78 -14.53
CA LEU A 151 -17.17 -2.89 -15.36
C LEU A 151 -17.85 -2.64 -16.70
N PRO A 152 -17.84 -1.39 -17.19
CA PRO A 152 -18.25 -1.08 -18.56
C PRO A 152 -17.21 -1.58 -19.56
N ILE A 153 -17.69 -2.22 -20.62
CA ILE A 153 -16.90 -2.75 -21.72
C ILE A 153 -17.62 -2.51 -23.04
N GLU A 154 -16.89 -2.11 -24.07
CA GLU A 154 -17.47 -1.97 -25.40
C GLU A 154 -17.58 -3.37 -26.04
N LYS A 155 -18.80 -3.84 -26.29
CA LYS A 155 -19.01 -5.12 -26.99
C LYS A 155 -18.92 -4.88 -28.49
N ARG A 156 -18.35 -5.85 -29.21
CA ARG A 156 -18.48 -5.86 -30.67
C ARG A 156 -19.95 -6.09 -30.99
N GLU A 157 -20.56 -5.18 -31.75
CA GLU A 157 -21.89 -5.45 -32.31
C GLU A 157 -21.77 -6.70 -33.18
N GLU A 158 -22.33 -7.81 -32.71
CA GLU A 158 -22.56 -8.97 -33.55
C GLU A 158 -23.55 -8.53 -34.63
N SER A 159 -23.03 -8.20 -35.80
CA SER A 159 -23.81 -8.07 -37.01
C SER A 159 -24.55 -9.38 -37.22
N SER A 160 -25.85 -9.36 -36.87
CA SER A 160 -26.81 -10.37 -37.26
C SER A 160 -26.88 -10.42 -38.79
N GLU A 161 -26.06 -11.25 -39.38
CA GLU A 161 -26.19 -11.83 -40.72
C GLU A 161 -25.77 -13.30 -40.56
N LYS A 162 -26.54 -14.34 -40.86
CA LYS A 162 -27.73 -14.53 -41.69
C LYS A 162 -28.33 -15.87 -41.30
N GLU A 163 -29.66 -15.95 -41.23
CA GLU A 163 -30.44 -17.05 -41.81
C GLU A 163 -31.78 -16.51 -42.31
#